data_AF-A0A524DE01-F1
#
_entry.id   AF-A0A524DE01-F1
#
_cell.length_a   1.000
_cell.length_b   1.000
_cell.length_c   1.000
_cell.angle_alpha   90.00
_cell.angle_beta   90.00
_cell.angle_gamma   90.00
#
_symmetry.space_group_name_H-M   'P 1'
#
loop_
_entity.id
_entity.type
_entity.pdbx_description
1 polymer ?
#
loop_
_entity_poly.entity_id
_entity_poly.type
_entity_poly.pdbx_seq_one_letter_code
_entity_poly.pdbx_strand_id
1 'polypeptide(L)'
;MKKIAYFDAGIITPEEILIAADLVPIRLLGNPNIGIDKANEHIPPTHCVWARNILEQAIKGLDSDIKGVIVTHGCDCTNREFDIWLECVDLDFMFFLNAPLKRDKTSLKFFVKDMKELITQLEENFNVSITNEKIIESIKLMNKIRNLLKEISEYRSKMILKGSEFH
;
A
#
# COMPACT_ATOMS: atom_id res chain seq x y z
N MET A 1 -15.48 -8.90 -3.08
CA MET A 1 -14.07 -9.28 -3.33
C MET A 1 -13.26 -8.75 -2.17
N LYS A 2 -12.35 -9.53 -1.59
CA LYS A 2 -11.57 -9.09 -0.42
C LYS A 2 -10.59 -7.99 -0.85
N LYS A 3 -10.47 -6.94 -0.03
CA LYS A 3 -9.52 -5.84 -0.26
C LYS A 3 -8.34 -5.97 0.68
N ILE A 4 -7.16 -5.60 0.19
CA ILE A 4 -5.98 -5.37 1.02
C ILE A 4 -5.62 -3.90 0.91
N ALA A 5 -5.68 -3.22 2.05
CA ALA A 5 -5.22 -1.86 2.16
C ALA A 5 -3.69 -1.83 2.03
N TYR A 6 -3.14 -0.73 1.55
CA TYR A 6 -1.71 -0.50 1.65
C TYR A 6 -1.41 0.99 1.81
N PHE A 7 -0.24 1.28 2.36
CA PHE A 7 0.30 2.62 2.34
C PHE A 7 1.82 2.60 2.27
N ASP A 8 2.36 3.55 1.51
CA ASP A 8 3.79 3.79 1.35
C ASP A 8 4.02 5.24 0.90
N ALA A 9 5.27 5.69 0.96
CA ALA A 9 5.63 7.07 0.61
C ALA A 9 5.90 7.29 -0.91
N GLY A 10 5.96 6.24 -1.74
CA GLY A 10 6.64 6.31 -3.05
C GLY A 10 6.06 5.46 -4.18
N ILE A 11 4.86 4.90 -4.04
CA ILE A 11 4.28 3.88 -4.93
C ILE A 11 5.26 2.69 -5.05
N ILE A 12 5.49 2.03 -3.92
CA ILE A 12 6.49 0.95 -3.79
C ILE A 12 5.81 -0.41 -3.65
N THR A 13 4.62 -0.44 -3.06
CA THR A 13 3.85 -1.66 -2.83
C THR A 13 3.55 -2.36 -4.17
N PRO A 14 3.88 -3.66 -4.33
CA PRO A 14 3.65 -4.41 -5.56
C PRO A 14 2.18 -4.84 -5.68
N GLU A 15 1.31 -3.93 -6.13
CA GLU A 15 -0.12 -4.20 -6.37
C GLU A 15 -0.36 -5.42 -7.27
N GLU A 16 0.58 -5.71 -8.17
CA GLU A 16 0.54 -6.88 -9.04
C GLU A 16 0.45 -8.21 -8.28
N ILE A 17 1.06 -8.32 -7.09
CA ILE A 17 1.00 -9.53 -6.26
C ILE A 17 -0.41 -9.70 -5.70
N LEU A 18 -1.04 -8.60 -5.25
CA LEU A 18 -2.40 -8.59 -4.73
C LEU A 18 -3.42 -8.93 -5.82
N ILE A 19 -3.25 -8.36 -7.01
CA ILE A 19 -4.12 -8.66 -8.16
C ILE A 19 -3.98 -10.13 -8.57
N ALA A 20 -2.76 -10.66 -8.61
CA ALA A 20 -2.51 -12.07 -8.90
C ALA A 20 -3.13 -13.01 -7.86
N ALA A 21 -3.34 -12.53 -6.64
CA ALA A 21 -4.03 -13.23 -5.56
C ALA A 21 -5.57 -13.12 -5.63
N ASP A 22 -6.13 -12.52 -6.68
CA ASP A 22 -7.57 -12.21 -6.79
C ASP A 22 -8.08 -11.28 -5.65
N LEU A 23 -7.17 -10.44 -5.12
CA LEU A 23 -7.43 -9.43 -4.10
C LEU A 23 -7.44 -8.03 -4.72
N VAL A 24 -8.21 -7.12 -4.13
CA VAL A 24 -8.27 -5.72 -4.59
C VAL A 24 -7.27 -4.88 -3.78
N PRO A 25 -6.20 -4.33 -4.38
CA PRO A 25 -5.31 -3.39 -3.71
C PRO A 25 -6.01 -2.05 -3.53
N ILE A 26 -5.98 -1.48 -2.32
CA ILE A 26 -6.53 -0.16 -2.02
C ILE A 26 -5.50 0.68 -1.27
N ARG A 27 -5.12 1.82 -1.83
CA ARG A 27 -4.24 2.76 -1.13
C ARG A 27 -5.01 3.55 -0.08
N LEU A 28 -4.50 3.60 1.15
CA LEU A 28 -4.98 4.54 2.15
C LEU A 28 -4.44 5.94 1.85
N LEU A 29 -5.33 6.88 1.55
CA LEU A 29 -4.97 8.25 1.17
C LEU A 29 -5.12 9.27 2.32
N GLY A 30 -5.79 8.89 3.40
CA GLY A 30 -6.21 9.84 4.42
C GLY A 30 -7.62 10.39 4.17
N ASN A 31 -8.23 10.97 5.20
CA ASN A 31 -9.46 11.73 5.12
C ASN A 31 -9.24 13.11 5.76
N PRO A 32 -9.26 14.22 4.99
CA PRO A 32 -8.99 15.54 5.54
C PRO A 32 -10.12 16.06 6.45
N ASN A 33 -11.28 15.40 6.47
CA ASN A 33 -12.44 15.82 7.26
C ASN A 33 -12.49 15.20 8.66
N ILE A 34 -11.50 14.38 9.04
CA ILE A 34 -11.43 13.78 10.38
C ILE A 34 -10.26 14.34 11.18
N GLY A 35 -10.45 14.47 12.51
CA GLY A 35 -9.37 14.71 13.47
C GLY A 35 -8.48 13.48 13.66
N ILE A 36 -7.43 13.59 14.48
CA ILE A 36 -6.42 12.55 14.73
C ILE A 36 -6.23 12.29 16.24
N ASP A 37 -7.33 12.38 17.00
CA ASP A 37 -7.30 12.38 18.46
C ASP A 37 -6.80 11.04 19.02
N LYS A 38 -7.21 9.92 18.43
CA LYS A 38 -6.76 8.59 18.84
C LYS A 38 -5.34 8.30 18.42
N ALA A 39 -4.98 8.64 17.19
CA ALA A 39 -3.60 8.49 16.74
C ALA A 39 -2.60 9.29 17.61
N ASN A 40 -3.00 10.46 18.11
CA ASN A 40 -2.17 11.29 19.01
C ASN A 40 -1.93 10.67 20.39
N GLU A 41 -2.72 9.68 20.82
CA GLU A 41 -2.46 8.92 22.06
C GLU A 41 -1.22 8.01 21.92
N HIS A 42 -0.86 7.64 20.68
CA HIS A 42 0.23 6.71 20.39
C HIS A 42 1.42 7.36 19.68
N ILE A 43 1.18 8.41 18.88
CA ILE A 43 2.18 9.01 18.00
C ILE A 43 2.38 10.49 18.34
N PRO A 44 3.64 10.96 18.48
CA PRO A 44 3.90 12.34 18.83
C PRO A 44 3.48 13.30 17.70
N PRO A 45 3.09 14.55 18.02
CA PRO A 45 2.66 15.54 17.03
C PRO A 45 3.68 15.89 15.94
N THR A 46 4.96 15.52 16.14
CA THR A 46 6.05 15.71 15.16
C THR A 46 6.02 14.70 14.01
N HIS A 47 5.26 13.61 14.11
CA HIS A 47 5.05 12.70 12.98
C HIS A 47 4.15 13.32 11.92
N CYS A 48 4.38 12.90 10.67
CA CYS A 48 3.61 13.31 9.51
C CYS A 48 2.09 13.19 9.78
N VAL A 49 1.35 14.25 9.45
CA VAL A 49 -0.11 14.29 9.66
C VAL A 49 -0.82 13.21 8.85
N TRP A 50 -0.33 12.89 7.65
CA TRP A 50 -0.91 11.84 6.80
C TRP A 50 -0.83 10.46 7.46
N ALA A 51 0.33 10.09 8.02
CA ALA A 51 0.56 8.84 8.76
C ALA A 51 -0.43 8.70 9.93
N ARG A 52 -0.45 9.71 10.82
CA ARG A 52 -1.41 9.75 11.94
C ARG A 52 -2.87 9.70 11.48
N ASN A 53 -3.20 10.30 10.34
CA ASN A 53 -4.56 10.32 9.81
C ASN A 53 -5.01 8.96 9.24
N ILE A 54 -4.12 8.18 8.62
CA ILE A 54 -4.44 6.81 8.20
C ILE A 54 -4.53 5.86 9.40
N LEU A 55 -3.68 6.03 10.43
CA LEU A 55 -3.82 5.27 11.67
C LEU A 55 -5.12 5.58 12.40
N GLU A 56 -5.53 6.85 12.47
CA GLU A 56 -6.82 7.23 13.06
C GLU A 56 -8.00 6.48 12.39
N GLN A 57 -7.99 6.40 11.06
CA GLN A 57 -9.02 5.66 10.32
C GLN A 57 -8.99 4.17 10.67
N ALA A 58 -7.79 3.60 10.77
CA ALA A 58 -7.63 2.20 11.10
C ALA A 58 -8.07 1.86 12.53
N ILE A 59 -7.74 2.72 13.51
CA ILE A 59 -8.21 2.58 14.91
C ILE A 59 -9.75 2.68 14.98
N LYS A 60 -10.35 3.57 14.19
CA LYS A 60 -11.83 3.69 14.10
C LYS A 60 -12.50 2.52 13.38
N GLY A 61 -11.71 1.68 12.72
CA GLY A 61 -12.18 0.59 11.87
C GLY A 61 -12.20 1.00 10.40
N LEU A 62 -11.55 0.18 9.58
CA LEU A 62 -11.64 0.26 8.12
C LEU A 62 -12.93 -0.42 7.64
N ASP A 63 -13.26 -0.24 6.35
CA ASP A 63 -14.40 -0.93 5.73
C ASP A 63 -14.31 -2.44 5.93
N SER A 64 -15.44 -3.09 6.22
CA SER A 64 -15.49 -4.52 6.56
C SER A 64 -14.95 -5.48 5.49
N ASP A 65 -14.81 -5.02 4.25
CA ASP A 65 -14.25 -5.78 3.13
C ASP A 65 -12.72 -5.63 2.99
N ILE A 66 -12.09 -4.73 3.76
CA ILE A 66 -10.64 -4.65 3.96
C ILE A 66 -10.23 -5.70 4.98
N LYS A 67 -9.45 -6.68 4.53
CA LYS A 67 -9.04 -7.84 5.34
C LYS A 67 -7.60 -7.79 5.82
N GLY A 68 -6.88 -6.74 5.43
CA GLY A 68 -5.52 -6.56 5.89
C GLY A 68 -4.85 -5.33 5.33
N VAL A 69 -3.64 -5.07 5.80
CA VAL A 69 -2.82 -3.95 5.37
C VAL A 69 -1.39 -4.39 5.02
N ILE A 70 -0.85 -3.81 3.96
CA ILE A 70 0.59 -3.89 3.65
C ILE A 70 1.21 -2.51 3.87
N VAL A 71 2.26 -2.47 4.68
CA VAL A 71 3.05 -1.27 4.92
C VAL A 71 4.39 -1.46 4.27
N THR A 72 4.68 -0.67 3.23
CA THR A 72 5.95 -0.79 2.51
C THR A 72 6.92 0.28 2.97
N HIS A 73 8.13 -0.16 3.30
CA HIS A 73 9.20 0.71 3.76
C HIS A 73 9.48 1.83 2.75
N GLY A 74 9.22 3.08 3.16
CA GLY A 74 9.30 4.23 2.25
C GLY A 74 9.82 5.50 2.92
N CYS A 75 9.41 5.78 4.16
CA CYS A 75 9.96 6.86 4.97
C CYS A 75 9.92 6.47 6.46
N ASP A 76 10.71 7.15 7.29
CA ASP A 76 10.81 6.82 8.72
C ASP A 76 9.48 6.86 9.47
N CYS A 77 8.54 7.73 9.07
CA CYS A 77 7.21 7.80 9.69
C CYS A 77 6.41 6.53 9.44
N THR A 78 6.25 6.09 8.18
CA THR A 78 5.47 4.88 7.86
C THR A 78 6.15 3.62 8.39
N ASN A 79 7.49 3.63 8.46
CA ASN A 79 8.26 2.49 8.97
C ASN A 79 8.03 2.26 10.46
N ARG A 80 8.15 3.33 11.26
CA ARG A 80 8.04 3.25 12.73
C ARG A 80 6.61 3.09 13.20
N GLU A 81 5.65 3.42 12.34
CA GLU A 81 4.24 3.33 12.67
C GLU A 81 3.71 1.90 12.57
N PHE A 82 4.34 0.98 11.83
CA PHE A 82 3.84 -0.39 11.67
C PHE A 82 3.68 -1.14 13.00
N ASP A 83 4.63 -0.99 13.93
CA ASP A 83 4.53 -1.61 15.26
C ASP A 83 3.31 -1.09 16.04
N ILE A 84 2.96 0.18 15.86
CA ILE A 84 1.77 0.80 16.48
C ILE A 84 0.49 0.24 15.84
N TRP A 85 0.49 -0.03 14.53
CA TRP A 85 -0.63 -0.70 13.86
C TRP A 85 -0.86 -2.09 14.45
N LEU A 86 0.21 -2.86 14.69
CA LEU A 86 0.10 -4.19 15.29
C LEU A 86 -0.55 -4.16 16.69
N GLU A 87 -0.36 -3.07 17.44
CA GLU A 87 -0.93 -2.92 18.78
C GLU A 87 -2.37 -2.36 18.78
N CYS A 88 -2.69 -1.48 17.83
CA CYS A 88 -3.88 -0.63 17.92
C CYS A 88 -4.96 -0.94 16.88
N VAL A 89 -4.65 -1.75 15.86
CA VAL A 89 -5.53 -2.00 14.72
C VAL A 89 -5.88 -3.48 14.65
N ASP A 90 -7.18 -3.77 14.63
CA ASP A 90 -7.70 -5.14 14.50
C ASP A 90 -7.93 -5.49 13.02
N LEU A 91 -6.96 -6.20 12.43
CA LEU A 91 -7.01 -6.68 11.05
C LEU A 91 -6.50 -8.13 10.96
N ASP A 92 -7.16 -8.94 10.13
CA ASP A 92 -6.85 -10.37 9.94
C ASP A 92 -5.46 -10.61 9.32
N PHE A 93 -4.89 -9.61 8.64
CA PHE A 93 -3.61 -9.70 7.97
C PHE A 93 -2.87 -8.36 8.03
N MET A 94 -1.63 -8.36 8.50
CA MET A 94 -0.75 -7.19 8.49
C MET A 94 0.64 -7.62 8.06
N PHE A 95 1.20 -6.95 7.06
CA PHE A 95 2.52 -7.30 6.53
C PHE A 95 3.38 -6.06 6.32
N PHE A 96 4.62 -6.11 6.79
CA PHE A 96 5.62 -5.08 6.54
C PHE A 96 6.55 -5.51 5.42
N LEU A 97 6.49 -4.80 4.29
CA LEU A 97 7.35 -5.05 3.14
C LEU A 97 8.58 -4.15 3.21
N ASN A 98 9.74 -4.74 3.45
CA ASN A 98 11.01 -4.05 3.55
C ASN A 98 11.61 -3.75 2.18
N ALA A 99 11.19 -2.63 1.59
CA ALA A 99 11.78 -2.13 0.35
C ALA A 99 13.14 -1.45 0.60
N PRO A 100 14.23 -1.96 0.01
CA PRO A 100 15.56 -1.41 0.21
C PRO A 100 15.73 -0.06 -0.51
N LEU A 101 16.44 0.87 0.14
CA LEU A 101 16.78 2.16 -0.47
C LEU A 101 17.92 2.07 -1.49
N LYS A 102 18.80 1.08 -1.35
CA LYS A 102 19.91 0.84 -2.27
C LYS A 102 19.44 0.08 -3.51
N ARG A 103 20.03 0.42 -4.66
CA ARG A 103 19.72 -0.18 -5.97
C ARG A 103 20.89 -1.02 -6.49
N ASP A 104 21.35 -1.95 -5.66
CA ASP A 104 22.43 -2.89 -5.99
C ASP A 104 21.93 -4.35 -6.03
N LYS A 105 22.80 -5.26 -6.48
CA LYS A 105 22.46 -6.69 -6.63
C LYS A 105 22.08 -7.35 -5.30
N THR A 106 22.65 -6.91 -4.19
CA THR A 106 22.36 -7.46 -2.86
C THR A 106 20.97 -7.04 -2.42
N SER A 107 20.65 -5.76 -2.62
CA SER A 107 19.35 -5.16 -2.32
C SER A 107 18.24 -5.78 -3.17
N LEU A 108 18.50 -6.03 -4.46
CA LEU A 108 17.57 -6.75 -5.32
C LEU A 108 17.28 -8.17 -4.81
N LYS A 109 18.32 -8.94 -4.44
CA LYS A 109 18.14 -10.29 -3.89
C LYS A 109 17.34 -10.28 -2.60
N PHE A 110 17.61 -9.31 -1.72
CA PHE A 110 16.87 -9.11 -0.49
C PHE A 110 15.38 -8.83 -0.77
N PHE A 111 15.09 -7.85 -1.62
CA PHE A 111 13.71 -7.47 -1.91
C PHE A 111 12.91 -8.59 -2.60
N VAL A 112 13.56 -9.36 -3.49
CA VAL A 112 12.93 -10.56 -4.09
C VAL A 112 12.58 -11.60 -3.03
N LYS A 113 13.43 -11.79 -2.01
CA LYS A 113 13.12 -12.70 -0.90
C LYS A 113 11.93 -12.19 -0.10
N ASP A 114 11.89 -10.89 0.18
CA ASP A 114 10.83 -10.27 0.96
C ASP A 114 9.47 -10.30 0.23
N MET A 115 9.46 -10.07 -1.08
CA MET A 115 8.26 -10.25 -1.91
C MET A 115 7.78 -11.71 -1.95
N LYS A 116 8.70 -12.69 -1.90
CA LYS A 116 8.32 -14.11 -1.82
C LYS A 116 7.69 -14.45 -0.47
N GLU A 117 8.18 -13.85 0.61
CA GLU A 117 7.57 -13.98 1.93
C GLU A 117 6.15 -13.41 1.93
N LEU A 118 5.94 -12.23 1.33
CA LEU A 118 4.61 -11.66 1.14
C LEU A 118 3.69 -12.61 0.37
N ILE A 119 4.17 -13.21 -0.71
CA ILE A 119 3.40 -14.19 -1.50
C ILE A 119 2.98 -15.37 -0.62
N THR A 120 3.91 -15.98 0.11
CA THR A 120 3.63 -17.12 1.00
C THR A 120 2.55 -16.77 2.01
N GLN A 121 2.68 -15.65 2.73
CA GLN A 121 1.71 -15.28 3.75
C GLN A 121 0.33 -14.93 3.16
N LEU A 122 0.28 -14.36 1.95
CA LEU A 122 -0.99 -14.14 1.26
C LEU A 122 -1.66 -15.45 0.87
N GLU A 123 -0.91 -16.41 0.31
CA GLU A 123 -1.42 -17.73 -0.04
C GLU A 123 -1.98 -18.46 1.18
N GLU A 124 -1.25 -18.43 2.31
CA GLU A 124 -1.65 -19.05 3.58
C GLU A 124 -2.88 -18.38 4.20
N ASN A 125 -2.88 -17.05 4.36
CA ASN A 125 -3.98 -16.34 5.03
C ASN A 125 -5.26 -16.30 4.21
N PHE A 126 -5.16 -16.25 2.87
CA PHE A 126 -6.33 -16.10 2.01
C PHE A 126 -6.73 -17.39 1.28
N ASN A 127 -5.95 -18.47 1.42
CA ASN A 127 -6.13 -19.75 0.74
C ASN A 127 -6.25 -19.55 -0.79
N VAL A 128 -5.30 -18.82 -1.35
CA VAL A 128 -5.20 -18.49 -2.77
C VAL A 128 -3.91 -19.07 -3.36
N SER A 129 -3.81 -19.10 -4.69
CA SER A 129 -2.57 -19.47 -5.38
C SER A 129 -2.13 -18.36 -6.33
N ILE A 130 -0.89 -17.91 -6.15
CA ILE A 130 -0.24 -16.81 -6.85
C ILE A 130 0.82 -17.40 -7.77
N THR A 131 0.40 -17.82 -8.97
CA THR A 131 1.31 -18.43 -9.94
C THR A 131 2.11 -17.38 -10.72
N ASN A 132 3.22 -17.80 -11.34
CA ASN A 132 4.02 -16.93 -12.20
C ASN A 132 3.19 -16.35 -13.36
N GLU A 133 2.28 -17.14 -13.93
CA GLU A 133 1.40 -16.71 -15.02
C GLU A 133 0.48 -15.58 -14.55
N LYS A 134 -0.16 -15.74 -13.39
CA LYS A 134 -1.02 -14.70 -12.78
C LYS A 134 -0.25 -13.42 -12.46
N ILE A 135 0.99 -13.53 -11.97
CA ILE A 135 1.86 -12.37 -11.74
C ILE A 135 2.17 -11.67 -13.06
N ILE A 136 2.55 -12.42 -14.12
CA ILE A 136 2.86 -11.85 -15.43
C ILE A 136 1.64 -11.13 -16.03
N GLU A 137 0.44 -11.70 -15.91
CA GLU A 137 -0.81 -11.08 -16.34
C GLU A 137 -1.10 -9.79 -15.57
N SER A 138 -0.91 -9.81 -14.25
CA SER A 138 -1.08 -8.64 -13.38
C SER A 138 -0.09 -7.52 -13.71
N ILE A 139 1.17 -7.86 -14.00
CA ILE A 139 2.18 -6.89 -14.49
C ILE A 139 1.74 -6.26 -15.81
N LYS A 140 1.23 -7.04 -16.76
CA LYS A 140 0.72 -6.50 -18.04
C LYS A 140 -0.44 -5.53 -17.80
N LEU A 141 -1.38 -5.89 -16.92
CA LEU A 141 -2.51 -5.05 -16.56
C LEU A 141 -2.06 -3.74 -15.94
N MET A 142 -1.21 -3.79 -14.90
CA MET A 142 -0.75 -2.59 -14.20
C MET A 142 0.11 -1.69 -15.09
N ASN A 143 0.94 -2.26 -15.98
CA ASN A 143 1.68 -1.48 -16.97
C ASN A 143 0.74 -0.77 -17.95
N LYS A 144 -0.35 -1.41 -18.39
CA LYS A 144 -1.37 -0.77 -19.22
C LYS A 144 -2.04 0.39 -18.47
N ILE A 145 -2.43 0.20 -17.22
CA ILE A 145 -3.04 1.25 -16.38
C ILE A 145 -2.07 2.43 -16.22
N ARG A 146 -0.82 2.18 -15.83
CA ARG A 146 0.20 3.23 -15.66
C ARG A 146 0.47 3.98 -16.95
N ASN A 147 0.48 3.30 -18.10
CA ASN A 147 0.65 3.95 -19.40
C ASN A 147 -0.54 4.87 -19.73
N LEU A 148 -1.77 4.41 -19.52
CA LEU A 148 -2.96 5.24 -19.72
C LEU A 148 -2.98 6.46 -18.77
N LEU A 149 -2.62 6.28 -17.50
CA LEU A 149 -2.50 7.41 -16.55
C LEU A 149 -1.43 8.41 -16.99
N LYS A 150 -0.32 7.95 -17.57
CA LYS A 150 0.71 8.81 -18.15
C LYS A 150 0.17 9.60 -19.35
N GLU A 151 -0.55 8.95 -20.25
CA GLU A 151 -1.21 9.62 -21.39
C GLU A 151 -2.21 10.69 -20.93
N ILE A 152 -3.03 10.38 -19.92
CA ILE A 152 -3.95 11.34 -19.29
C ILE A 152 -3.16 12.49 -18.64
N SER A 153 -2.04 12.22 -17.98
CA SER A 153 -1.19 13.26 -17.40
C SER A 153 -0.63 14.22 -18.46
N GLU A 154 -0.37 13.75 -19.69
CA GLU A 154 0.08 14.60 -20.80
C GLU A 154 -1.00 15.58 -21.27
N TYR A 155 -2.28 15.32 -20.99
CA TYR A 155 -3.36 16.27 -21.32
C TYR A 155 -3.30 17.55 -20.48
N ARG A 156 -2.62 17.52 -19.32
CA ARG A 156 -2.33 18.73 -18.52
C ARG A 156 -1.42 19.70 -19.25
N SER A 157 -0.36 19.22 -19.92
CA SER A 157 0.56 20.10 -20.66
C SER A 157 -0.10 20.73 -21.89
N LYS A 158 -1.14 20.08 -22.41
CA LYS A 158 -1.98 20.57 -23.51
C LYS A 158 -3.17 21.41 -23.06
N MET A 159 -3.32 21.67 -21.74
CA MET A 159 -4.44 22.42 -21.15
C MET A 159 -5.83 21.85 -21.47
N ILE A 160 -5.91 20.54 -21.73
CA ILE A 160 -7.18 19.81 -21.96
C ILE A 160 -7.84 19.44 -20.63
N LEU A 161 -7.01 19.14 -19.62
CA LEU A 161 -7.42 18.81 -18.26
C LEU A 161 -6.86 19.83 -17.27
N LYS A 162 -7.70 20.32 -16.36
CA LYS A 162 -7.24 21.14 -15.22
C LYS A 162 -6.49 20.28 -14.22
N GLY A 163 -5.60 20.90 -13.45
CA GLY A 163 -4.91 20.22 -12.35
C GLY A 163 -5.88 19.59 -11.33
N SER A 164 -6.96 20.28 -10.99
CA SER A 164 -7.99 19.79 -10.07
C SER A 164 -8.88 18.67 -10.62
N GLU A 165 -8.86 18.43 -11.93
CA GLU A 165 -9.57 17.29 -12.55
C GLU A 165 -8.66 16.07 -12.67
N PHE A 166 -7.35 16.28 -12.65
CA PHE A 166 -6.35 15.22 -12.66
C PHE A 166 -6.09 14.63 -11.26
N HIS A 167 -6.21 15.45 -10.22
CA HIS A 167 -6.05 15.07 -8.82
C HIS A 167 -7.40 14.68 -8.20
#